data_AF-A0AAV5CT49-F1
#
_entry.id   AF-A0AAV5CT49-F1
#
_cell.length_a   1.000
_cell.length_b   1.000
_cell.length_c   1.000
_cell.angle_alpha   90.00
_cell.angle_beta   90.00
_cell.angle_gamma   90.00
#
_symmetry.space_group_name_H-M   'P 1'
#
loop_
_entity.id
_entity.type
_entity.pdbx_description
1 polymer ?
#
loop_
_entity_poly.entity_id
_entity_poly.type
_entity_poly.pdbx_seq_one_letter_code
_entity_poly.pdbx_strand_id
1 'polypeptide(L)'
;MLGHSTAMDGARNSSSLARPGCPEKCGNISIPYSLGIAGSSNLCFLNDGFQVHCDDQEPYLATDKTLKVLGFNLSQGVIRIQKYIAESAATTTLTTMCRR
;
A
#
# COMPACT_ATOMS: atom_id res chain seq x y z
N MET A 1 49.13 -1.02 -5.17
CA MET A 1 47.93 -1.41 -5.95
C MET A 1 46.88 -0.34 -5.73
N LEU A 2 46.20 0.11 -6.80
CA LEU A 2 45.12 1.09 -6.75
C LEU A 2 43.77 0.38 -6.93
N GLY A 3 42.70 0.92 -6.32
CA GLY A 3 41.42 0.23 -6.09
C GLY A 3 41.32 -0.24 -4.64
N HIS A 4 40.21 -0.11 -3.91
CA HIS A 4 38.83 0.23 -4.27
C HIS A 4 38.20 1.09 -3.13
N SER A 5 37.07 1.77 -3.26
CA SER A 5 36.12 1.90 -4.38
C SER A 5 35.43 3.28 -4.35
N THR A 6 34.47 3.55 -5.25
CA THR A 6 33.69 4.81 -5.27
C THR A 6 32.62 4.86 -4.16
N ALA A 7 32.72 5.86 -3.29
CA ALA A 7 31.62 6.25 -2.42
C ALA A 7 30.52 6.89 -3.28
N MET A 8 29.45 6.14 -3.53
CA MET A 8 28.23 6.67 -4.15
C MET A 8 27.42 7.41 -3.08
N ASP A 9 27.89 8.61 -2.71
CA ASP A 9 27.12 9.60 -1.96
C ASP A 9 26.02 10.18 -2.88
N GLY A 10 25.07 9.30 -3.21
CA GLY A 10 23.89 9.63 -3.96
C GLY A 10 22.97 10.46 -3.07
N ALA A 11 23.12 11.79 -3.16
CA ALA A 11 22.23 12.77 -2.55
C ALA A 11 20.79 12.64 -3.10
N ARG A 12 20.09 11.58 -2.72
CA ARG A 12 18.65 11.44 -2.86
C ARG A 12 18.00 12.33 -1.81
N ASN A 13 17.83 13.60 -2.16
CA ASN A 13 16.72 14.39 -1.65
C ASN A 13 15.38 13.91 -2.25
N SER A 14 15.16 12.59 -2.25
CA SER A 14 13.82 12.03 -2.14
C SER A 14 13.54 12.01 -0.65
N SER A 15 12.78 12.99 -0.16
CA SER A 15 12.17 12.94 1.16
C SER A 15 11.30 11.69 1.23
N SER A 16 11.87 10.57 1.69
CA SER A 16 11.18 9.29 1.69
C SER A 16 9.97 9.41 2.59
N LEU A 17 8.81 9.01 2.06
CA LEU A 17 7.56 9.07 2.79
C LEU A 17 7.48 7.96 3.85
N ALA A 18 8.27 6.90 3.71
CA ALA A 18 8.39 5.82 4.68
C ALA A 18 9.39 6.16 5.78
N ARG A 19 9.27 5.48 6.92
CA ARG A 19 10.25 5.57 8.01
C ARG A 19 11.62 5.02 7.53
N PRO A 20 12.76 5.63 7.90
CA PRO A 20 14.08 5.10 7.55
C PRO A 20 14.25 3.63 7.94
N GLY A 21 14.77 2.82 7.01
CA GLY A 21 14.90 1.36 7.17
C GLY A 21 13.68 0.54 6.76
N CYS A 22 12.56 1.18 6.37
CA CYS A 22 11.36 0.51 5.90
C CYS A 22 11.25 0.48 4.36
N PRO A 23 10.59 -0.53 3.76
CA PRO A 23 10.25 -0.52 2.34
C PRO A 23 9.32 0.66 2.00
N GLU A 24 9.71 1.50 1.04
CA GLU A 24 8.91 2.69 0.68
C GLU A 24 7.87 2.45 -0.43
N LYS A 25 7.93 1.33 -1.16
CA LYS A 25 7.15 1.09 -2.39
C LYS A 25 6.62 -0.32 -2.52
N CYS A 26 5.41 -0.42 -3.07
CA CYS A 26 4.86 -1.63 -3.67
C CYS A 26 4.51 -1.29 -5.13
N GLY A 27 5.29 -1.86 -6.07
CA GLY A 27 5.24 -1.45 -7.47
C GLY A 27 5.45 0.06 -7.64
N ASN A 28 4.50 0.70 -8.32
CA ASN A 28 4.52 2.15 -8.58
C ASN A 28 3.94 3.00 -7.43
N ILE A 29 3.40 2.40 -6.38
CA ILE A 29 2.79 3.11 -5.25
C ILE A 29 3.81 3.31 -4.14
N SER A 30 4.05 4.56 -3.77
CA SER A 30 4.87 4.90 -2.59
C SER A 30 4.00 4.89 -1.34
N ILE A 31 4.41 4.15 -0.31
CA ILE A 31 3.66 3.91 0.92
C ILE A 31 4.21 4.83 2.02
N PRO A 32 3.44 5.82 2.49
CA PRO A 32 3.87 6.76 3.51
C PRO A 32 3.69 6.18 4.92
N TYR A 33 4.63 6.45 5.82
CA TYR A 33 4.38 6.33 7.26
C TYR A 33 3.22 7.30 7.60
N SER A 34 2.15 6.92 8.31
CA SER A 34 1.92 5.82 9.25
C SER A 34 1.63 4.41 8.71
N LEU A 35 1.55 4.22 7.39
CA LEU A 35 1.32 2.92 6.74
C LEU A 35 2.65 2.21 6.46
N GLY A 36 2.61 0.89 6.30
CA GLY A 36 3.79 0.09 5.97
C GLY A 36 3.45 -1.27 5.36
N ILE A 37 4.42 -1.89 4.69
CA ILE A 37 4.20 -3.18 4.02
C ILE A 37 4.07 -4.30 5.05
N ALA A 38 3.04 -5.15 4.92
CA ALA A 38 2.86 -6.34 5.74
C ALA A 38 4.09 -7.26 5.65
N GLY A 39 4.56 -7.79 6.78
CA GLY A 39 5.79 -8.59 6.84
C GLY A 39 7.10 -7.78 6.88
N SER A 40 7.05 -6.44 6.78
CA SER A 40 8.18 -5.59 7.19
C SER A 40 8.24 -5.45 8.73
N SER A 41 9.25 -4.75 9.24
CA SER A 41 9.38 -4.48 10.69
C SER A 41 8.10 -3.81 11.24
N ASN A 42 7.69 -4.20 12.44
CA ASN A 42 6.60 -3.56 13.20
C ASN A 42 6.82 -2.06 13.47
N LEU A 43 8.02 -1.55 13.23
CA LEU A 43 8.33 -0.11 13.28
C LEU A 43 7.85 0.66 12.04
N CYS A 44 7.48 -0.04 10.96
CA CYS A 44 7.13 0.54 9.65
C CYS A 44 5.65 0.92 9.50
N PHE A 45 4.78 0.49 10.41
CA PHE A 45 3.35 0.80 10.44
C PHE A 45 2.90 1.07 11.88
N LEU A 46 1.81 1.81 12.09
CA LEU A 46 1.35 2.13 13.46
C LEU A 46 0.78 0.92 14.22
N ASN A 47 0.02 0.07 13.53
CA ASN A 47 -0.52 -1.20 14.02
C ASN A 47 -1.02 -2.02 12.82
N ASP A 48 -1.60 -3.19 13.07
CA ASP A 48 -2.02 -4.13 12.01
C ASP A 48 -3.07 -3.55 11.04
N GLY A 49 -3.90 -2.60 11.48
CA GLY A 49 -4.84 -1.88 10.62
C GLY A 49 -4.19 -0.88 9.64
N PHE A 50 -2.88 -0.62 9.79
CA PHE A 50 -2.08 0.24 8.91
C PHE A 50 -1.16 -0.56 7.97
N GLN A 51 -1.31 -1.90 7.94
CA GLN A 51 -0.58 -2.74 7.02
C GLN A 51 -1.15 -2.63 5.58
N VAL A 52 -0.24 -2.56 4.61
CA VAL A 52 -0.52 -2.68 3.18
C VAL A 52 0.03 -4.01 2.72
N HIS A 53 -0.82 -4.89 2.20
CA HIS A 53 -0.37 -6.15 1.62
C HIS A 53 0.13 -5.89 0.20
N CYS A 54 1.30 -6.43 -0.16
CA CYS A 54 1.88 -6.29 -1.49
C CYS A 54 1.95 -7.67 -2.16
N ASP A 55 1.32 -7.81 -3.31
CA ASP A 55 1.14 -9.08 -4.03
C ASP A 55 1.39 -8.84 -5.51
N ASP A 56 2.36 -9.53 -6.12
CA ASP A 56 2.81 -9.30 -7.51
C ASP A 56 3.04 -7.81 -7.87
N GLN A 57 3.65 -7.06 -6.93
CA GLN A 57 3.88 -5.61 -6.99
C GLN A 57 2.62 -4.73 -6.91
N GLU A 58 1.46 -5.31 -6.65
CA GLU A 58 0.19 -4.60 -6.47
C GLU A 58 -0.14 -4.44 -4.97
N PRO A 59 -0.43 -3.22 -4.49
CA PRO A 59 -0.77 -2.97 -3.09
C PRO A 59 -2.27 -3.13 -2.81
N TYR A 60 -2.58 -3.65 -1.63
CA TYR A 60 -3.95 -3.91 -1.16
C TYR A 60 -4.13 -3.44 0.29
N LEU A 61 -5.30 -2.87 0.57
CA LEU A 61 -5.85 -2.73 1.91
C LEU A 61 -6.72 -3.95 2.21
N ALA A 62 -6.69 -4.43 3.46
CA ALA A 62 -7.26 -5.69 3.92
C ALA A 62 -6.59 -6.97 3.34
N THR A 63 -6.62 -8.03 4.14
CA THR A 63 -5.93 -9.31 3.86
C THR A 63 -6.63 -10.15 2.80
N ASP A 64 -7.89 -9.84 2.48
CA ASP A 64 -8.68 -10.51 1.43
C ASP A 64 -8.38 -10.01 0.00
N LYS A 65 -7.46 -9.04 -0.16
CA LYS A 65 -7.07 -8.42 -1.42
C LYS A 65 -8.23 -7.76 -2.19
N THR A 66 -9.35 -7.42 -1.55
CA THR A 66 -10.51 -6.84 -2.24
C THR A 66 -10.40 -5.33 -2.51
N LEU A 67 -9.50 -4.62 -1.80
CA LEU A 67 -9.33 -3.17 -1.89
C LEU A 67 -7.94 -2.81 -2.43
N LYS A 68 -7.77 -2.91 -3.76
CA LYS A 68 -6.52 -2.54 -4.45
C LYS A 68 -6.23 -1.06 -4.29
N VAL A 69 -5.03 -0.68 -3.87
CA VAL A 69 -4.65 0.73 -3.65
C VAL A 69 -4.15 1.35 -4.96
N LEU A 70 -4.75 2.49 -5.32
CA LEU A 70 -4.35 3.33 -6.47
C LEU A 70 -3.46 4.51 -6.08
N GLY A 71 -3.36 4.82 -4.78
CA GLY A 71 -2.47 5.85 -4.25
C GLY A 71 -2.99 6.51 -2.98
N PHE A 72 -2.12 7.28 -2.33
CA PHE A 72 -2.39 7.99 -1.09
C PHE A 72 -2.39 9.50 -1.35
N ASN A 73 -3.38 10.23 -0.83
CA ASN A 73 -3.37 11.68 -0.78
C ASN A 73 -3.24 12.14 0.67
N LEU A 74 -2.00 12.47 1.07
CA LEU A 74 -1.67 12.88 2.42
C LEU A 74 -2.30 14.22 2.80
N SER A 75 -2.35 15.19 1.89
CA SER A 75 -2.92 16.52 2.13
C SER A 75 -4.41 16.51 2.42
N GLN A 76 -5.13 15.47 1.94
CA GLN A 76 -6.56 15.27 2.18
C GLN A 76 -6.85 14.14 3.19
N GLY A 77 -5.84 13.37 3.61
CA GLY A 77 -6.02 12.22 4.49
C GLY A 77 -6.81 11.05 3.86
N VAL A 78 -6.80 10.90 2.53
CA VAL A 78 -7.60 9.89 1.81
C VAL A 78 -6.75 8.86 1.06
N ILE A 79 -7.24 7.63 0.99
CA ILE A 79 -6.67 6.54 0.21
C ILE A 79 -7.58 6.31 -1.01
N ARG A 80 -7.01 6.32 -2.21
CA ARG A 80 -7.74 5.95 -3.43
C ARG A 80 -7.63 4.45 -3.61
N ILE A 81 -8.76 3.78 -3.70
CA ILE A 81 -8.84 2.33 -3.95
C ILE A 81 -9.61 2.01 -5.22
N GLN A 82 -9.28 0.89 -5.85
CA GLN A 82 -10.09 0.21 -6.83
C GLN A 82 -10.73 -1.01 -6.15
N LYS A 83 -12.06 -1.03 -6.14
CA LYS A 83 -12.85 -2.21 -5.77
C LYS A 83 -13.61 -2.65 -7.01
N TYR A 84 -13.62 -3.94 -7.29
CA TYR A 84 -14.56 -4.47 -8.29
C TYR A 84 -15.97 -4.37 -7.70
N ILE A 85 -16.75 -3.43 -8.22
CA ILE A 85 -18.19 -3.39 -7.96
C ILE A 85 -18.80 -4.41 -8.90
N ALA A 86 -19.04 -5.60 -8.38
CA ALA A 86 -19.89 -6.60 -9.03
C ALA A 86 -21.34 -6.06 -9.00
N GLU A 87 -21.65 -5.16 -9.92
CA GLU A 87 -23.00 -4.69 -10.10
C GLU A 87 -23.80 -5.80 -10.78
N SER A 88 -24.66 -6.49 -10.03
CA SER A 88 -25.69 -7.37 -10.59
C SER A 88 -26.81 -6.55 -11.24
N ALA A 89 -26.43 -5.62 -12.13
CA ALA A 89 -27.31 -4.97 -13.10
C ALA A 89 -27.70 -5.90 -14.26
N ALA A 90 -27.26 -7.17 -14.21
CA ALA A 90 -27.77 -8.27 -15.03
C ALA A 90 -28.44 -9.34 -14.16
N THR A 91 -29.59 -8.98 -13.57
CA THR A 91 -30.45 -9.82 -12.68
C THR A 91 -30.10 -9.80 -11.20
N THR A 92 -30.21 -8.62 -10.58
CA THR A 92 -30.68 -8.57 -9.19
C THR A 92 -32.15 -8.97 -9.18
N THR A 93 -32.40 -10.26 -8.99
CA THR A 93 -33.57 -10.73 -8.24
C THR A 93 -33.55 -9.99 -6.90
N LEU A 94 -34.29 -8.89 -6.78
CA LEU A 94 -34.27 -7.96 -5.64
C LEU A 94 -35.04 -8.55 -4.44
N THR A 95 -34.75 -9.81 -4.12
CA THR A 95 -35.43 -10.60 -3.11
C THR A 95 -34.44 -11.57 -2.48
N THR A 96 -34.36 -11.50 -1.15
CA THR A 96 -33.77 -12.54 -0.28
C THR A 96 -32.24 -12.54 -0.12
N MET A 97 -31.69 -11.46 0.44
CA MET A 97 -30.97 -11.59 1.73
C MET A 97 -31.33 -10.45 2.70
N CYS A 98 -32.63 -10.24 2.90
CA CYS A 98 -33.12 -9.85 4.22
C CYS A 98 -33.43 -11.16 4.97
N ARG A 99 -32.43 -11.72 5.67
CA ARG A 99 -32.59 -12.91 6.51
C ARG A 99 -32.41 -12.46 7.97
N ARG A 100 -33.33 -12.92 8.82
CA ARG A 100 -33.57 -12.43 10.19
C ARG A 100 -32.33 -12.33 11.05
#